data_AF-A0A413J855-F1
#
_entry.id   AF-A0A413J855-F1
#
_cell.length_a   1.000
_cell.length_b   1.000
_cell.length_c   1.000
_cell.angle_alpha   90.00
_cell.angle_beta   90.00
_cell.angle_gamma   90.00
#
_symmetry.space_group_name_H-M   'P 1'
#
loop_
_entity.id
_entity.type
_entity.pdbx_description
1 polymer ?
#
loop_
_entity_poly.entity_id
_entity_poly.type
_entity_poly.pdbx_seq_one_letter_code
_entity_poly.pdbx_strand_id
1 'polypeptide(L)'
;MLNKEMRVFSVQKASWIAAVMLFLFIPPYFMWGLLSNNVFRIIFTILECGIFYHFRDKADTRDMGLKFLFIGTLLYYILGGIINEQSNLFGVIARFTTMLLITIPFMKREFSRLVYEDFLNIYVVFISISLSVYICAQLGYISPIGQITIEQHDRVYTVYPLLVLDKGVDILRFYGPFNEPGVVGTLGAVLLCTQKFNFKDWRTLIILLAGVLSMSLFFFALVIGYGVVYLVFLRKKYLIAVLFTVCFTLFYVQTKEDPVLYNTLWQRFEWDETNHKFKGDNRKNDAVDKFYDELKKKPAFWFGSPKSEVERFWKLVGETSSYKVIVLNSGMIFLILYLLFFVILAKKHKTNNKAFILFILVLVANTYQRPDIYSIVMIFIYSYFARWGLDNLIEDKNKLKRKSV
;
A
#
# COMPACT_ATOMS: atom_id res chain seq x y z
N MET A 1 40.52 0.26 -9.65
CA MET A 1 39.37 -0.67 -9.77
C MET A 1 38.78 -1.00 -8.40
N LEU A 2 39.59 -1.31 -7.37
CA LEU A 2 39.16 -1.54 -5.98
C LEU A 2 38.14 -0.51 -5.43
N ASN A 3 38.40 0.81 -5.58
CA ASN A 3 37.47 1.84 -5.08
C ASN A 3 36.09 1.84 -5.75
N LYS A 4 35.98 1.37 -6.99
CA LYS A 4 34.69 1.28 -7.69
C LYS A 4 33.92 0.05 -7.24
N GLU A 5 34.60 -1.09 -7.05
CA GLU A 5 34.01 -2.33 -6.55
C GLU A 5 33.55 -2.19 -5.10
N MET A 6 34.38 -1.61 -4.22
CA MET A 6 33.99 -1.31 -2.84
C MET A 6 32.77 -0.38 -2.76
N ARG A 7 32.66 0.57 -3.68
CA ARG A 7 31.50 1.48 -3.76
C ARG A 7 30.24 0.79 -4.28
N VAL A 8 30.36 -0.14 -5.23
CA VAL A 8 29.22 -0.95 -5.69
C VAL A 8 28.73 -1.86 -4.58
N PHE A 9 29.65 -2.50 -3.87
CA PHE A 9 29.35 -3.37 -2.74
C PHE A 9 28.66 -2.62 -1.59
N SER A 10 29.09 -1.39 -1.28
CA SER A 10 28.43 -0.58 -0.24
C SER A 10 27.02 -0.14 -0.62
N VAL A 11 26.77 0.15 -1.90
CA VAL A 11 25.43 0.50 -2.41
C VAL A 11 24.47 -0.69 -2.29
N GLN A 12 24.91 -1.90 -2.65
CA GLN A 12 24.10 -3.12 -2.56
C GLN A 12 23.75 -3.47 -1.11
N LYS A 13 24.71 -3.34 -0.18
CA LYS A 13 24.42 -3.53 1.24
C LYS A 13 23.40 -2.52 1.76
N ALA A 14 23.56 -1.26 1.38
CA ALA A 14 22.63 -0.22 1.78
C ALA A 14 21.22 -0.42 1.19
N SER A 15 21.12 -0.90 -0.06
CA SER A 15 19.81 -1.18 -0.66
C SER A 15 19.09 -2.31 0.05
N TRP A 16 19.83 -3.37 0.41
CA TRP A 16 19.30 -4.50 1.16
C TRP A 16 18.83 -4.09 2.56
N ILE A 17 19.62 -3.28 3.29
CA ILE A 17 19.23 -2.77 4.62
C ILE A 17 17.95 -1.92 4.52
N ALA A 18 17.90 -0.97 3.58
CA ALA A 18 16.70 -0.16 3.37
C ALA A 18 15.49 -1.02 3.01
N ALA A 19 15.67 -2.05 2.16
CA ALA A 19 14.61 -2.97 1.80
C ALA A 19 14.07 -3.78 3.00
N VAL A 20 14.94 -4.26 3.89
CA VAL A 20 14.54 -4.92 5.14
C VAL A 20 13.75 -3.95 6.01
N MET A 21 14.23 -2.73 6.18
CA MET A 21 13.55 -1.71 6.98
C MET A 21 12.18 -1.35 6.42
N LEU A 22 12.05 -1.14 5.09
CA LEU A 22 10.76 -0.98 4.42
C LEU A 22 9.81 -2.15 4.68
N PHE A 23 10.30 -3.38 4.62
CA PHE A 23 9.48 -4.55 4.94
C PHE A 23 8.99 -4.52 6.39
N LEU A 24 9.85 -4.17 7.34
CA LEU A 24 9.48 -4.05 8.76
C LEU A 24 8.46 -2.92 9.01
N PHE A 25 8.42 -1.89 8.18
CA PHE A 25 7.39 -0.84 8.22
C PHE A 25 6.02 -1.29 7.70
N ILE A 26 5.91 -2.46 7.05
CA ILE A 26 4.65 -3.20 6.91
C ILE A 26 4.64 -4.21 8.05
N PRO A 27 4.21 -3.83 9.26
CA PRO A 27 4.68 -4.48 10.46
C PRO A 27 4.18 -5.94 10.50
N PRO A 28 5.07 -6.94 10.35
CA PRO A 28 4.71 -8.31 10.64
C PRO A 28 4.40 -8.43 12.14
N TYR A 29 3.72 -9.50 12.55
CA TYR A 29 3.21 -9.62 13.93
C TYR A 29 4.27 -9.42 15.02
N PHE A 30 5.50 -9.86 14.77
CA PHE A 30 6.62 -9.71 15.71
C PHE A 30 7.16 -8.27 15.81
N MET A 31 6.75 -7.36 14.92
CA MET A 31 7.07 -5.93 14.96
C MET A 31 5.95 -5.08 15.56
N TRP A 32 4.75 -5.61 15.81
CA TRP A 32 3.61 -4.81 16.29
C TRP A 32 3.92 -4.08 17.60
N GLY A 33 4.54 -4.76 18.58
CA GLY A 33 4.91 -4.15 19.85
C GLY A 33 6.06 -3.13 19.75
N LEU A 34 6.99 -3.32 18.81
CA LEU A 34 8.11 -2.40 18.61
C LEU A 34 7.63 -1.11 17.93
N LEU A 35 6.85 -1.22 16.86
CA LEU A 35 6.43 -0.06 16.06
C LEU A 35 5.22 0.69 16.64
N SER A 36 4.49 0.09 17.60
CA SER A 36 3.50 0.81 18.41
C SER A 36 4.17 1.80 19.38
N ASN A 37 5.44 1.57 19.73
CA ASN A 37 6.20 2.49 20.56
C ASN A 37 6.79 3.64 19.75
N ASN A 38 6.42 4.87 20.10
CA ASN A 38 6.85 6.09 19.40
C ASN A 38 8.38 6.23 19.31
N VAL A 39 9.15 5.82 20.33
CA VAL A 39 10.62 5.95 20.35
C VAL A 39 11.25 5.04 19.29
N PHE A 40 10.86 3.77 19.25
CA PHE A 40 11.34 2.85 18.23
C PHE A 40 10.92 3.29 16.82
N ARG A 41 9.67 3.76 16.66
CA ARG A 41 9.21 4.31 15.37
C ARG A 41 10.06 5.51 14.91
N ILE A 42 10.43 6.41 15.82
CA ILE A 42 11.33 7.54 15.54
C ILE A 42 12.70 7.03 15.07
N ILE A 43 13.32 6.12 15.82
CA ILE A 43 14.66 5.59 15.51
C ILE A 43 14.66 4.93 14.13
N PHE A 44 13.71 4.04 13.87
CA PHE A 44 13.60 3.36 12.57
C PHE A 44 13.38 4.36 11.43
N THR A 45 12.55 5.39 11.64
CA THR A 45 12.30 6.41 10.61
C THR A 45 13.56 7.23 10.29
N ILE A 46 14.32 7.62 11.31
CA ILE A 46 15.58 8.36 11.16
C ILE A 46 16.62 7.52 10.42
N LEU A 47 16.78 6.25 10.81
CA LEU A 47 17.72 5.34 10.18
C LEU A 47 17.39 5.14 8.70
N GLU A 48 16.12 4.87 8.39
CA GLU A 48 15.65 4.62 7.02
C GLU A 48 15.82 5.85 6.12
N CYS A 49 15.34 7.00 6.59
CA CYS A 49 15.48 8.25 5.86
C CYS A 49 16.94 8.72 5.78
N GLY A 50 17.78 8.35 6.75
CA GLY A 50 19.22 8.59 6.72
C GLY A 50 19.90 7.86 5.56
N ILE A 51 19.53 6.60 5.32
CA ILE A 51 20.01 5.83 4.16
C ILE A 51 19.54 6.49 2.86
N PHE A 52 18.24 6.83 2.74
CA PHE A 52 17.72 7.51 1.55
C PHE A 52 18.37 8.86 1.30
N TYR A 53 18.62 9.63 2.36
CA TYR A 53 19.32 10.91 2.27
C TYR A 53 20.75 10.74 1.76
N HIS A 54 21.49 9.72 2.23
CA HIS A 54 22.84 9.43 1.76
C HIS A 54 22.88 9.13 0.26
N PHE A 55 21.90 8.39 -0.24
CA PHE A 55 21.77 8.03 -1.65
C PHE A 55 20.86 8.97 -2.45
N ARG A 56 20.68 10.22 -2.03
CA ARG A 56 19.85 11.19 -2.75
C ARG A 56 20.46 11.70 -4.05
N ASP A 57 19.60 12.10 -4.98
CA ASP A 57 20.03 12.89 -6.14
C ASP A 57 20.51 14.27 -5.66
N LYS A 58 21.55 14.81 -6.32
CA LYS A 58 21.94 16.21 -6.08
C LYS A 58 20.73 17.09 -6.38
N ALA A 59 20.53 18.14 -5.57
CA ALA A 59 19.40 19.02 -5.76
C ALA A 59 19.49 19.71 -7.12
N ASP A 60 18.67 19.26 -8.07
CA ASP A 60 18.42 19.96 -9.32
C ASP A 60 17.48 21.13 -9.01
N THR A 61 17.82 22.33 -9.47
CA THR A 61 16.98 23.53 -9.31
C THR A 61 15.59 23.33 -9.92
N ARG A 62 15.49 22.45 -10.94
CA ARG A 62 14.22 22.06 -11.57
C ARG A 62 13.29 21.26 -10.66
N ASP A 63 13.80 20.66 -9.57
CA ASP A 63 13.01 19.91 -8.58
C ASP A 63 12.57 20.75 -7.38
N MET A 64 13.02 22.01 -7.27
CA MET A 64 12.77 22.83 -6.08
C MET A 64 11.28 23.04 -5.81
N GLY A 65 10.49 23.38 -6.83
CA GLY A 65 9.04 23.54 -6.67
C GLY A 65 8.35 22.27 -6.17
N LEU A 66 8.77 21.09 -6.66
CA LEU A 66 8.22 19.81 -6.24
C LEU A 66 8.63 19.44 -4.81
N LYS A 67 9.86 19.78 -4.40
CA LYS A 67 10.33 19.64 -3.02
C LYS A 67 9.55 20.55 -2.08
N PHE A 68 9.37 21.81 -2.43
CA PHE A 68 8.57 22.76 -1.63
C PHE A 68 7.11 22.28 -1.50
N LEU A 69 6.51 21.77 -2.57
CA LEU A 69 5.17 21.20 -2.52
C LEU A 69 5.10 20.04 -1.52
N PHE A 70 6.04 19.10 -1.56
CA PHE A 70 6.02 17.95 -0.65
C PHE A 70 6.33 18.35 0.79
N ILE A 71 7.30 19.23 1.02
CA ILE A 71 7.59 19.79 2.35
C ILE A 71 6.35 20.50 2.89
N GLY A 72 5.69 21.33 2.08
CA GLY A 72 4.43 21.99 2.45
C GLY A 72 3.32 20.99 2.80
N THR A 73 3.21 19.91 2.03
CA THR A 73 2.26 18.82 2.30
C THR A 73 2.54 18.12 3.64
N LEU A 74 3.81 17.81 3.92
CA LEU A 74 4.23 17.22 5.19
C LEU A 74 4.07 18.20 6.35
N LEU A 75 4.34 19.50 6.15
CA LEU A 75 4.16 20.53 7.18
C LEU A 75 2.68 20.61 7.56
N TYR A 76 1.82 20.61 6.55
CA TYR A 76 0.38 20.62 6.74
C TYR A 76 -0.11 19.39 7.51
N TYR A 77 0.38 18.20 7.16
CA TYR A 77 0.09 16.97 7.90
C TYR A 77 0.48 17.06 9.38
N ILE A 78 1.67 17.60 9.67
CA ILE A 78 2.17 17.76 11.04
C ILE A 78 1.33 18.78 11.82
N LEU A 79 1.00 19.93 11.20
CA LEU A 79 0.18 20.96 11.81
C LEU A 79 -1.22 20.43 12.16
N GLY A 80 -1.86 19.73 11.22
CA GLY A 80 -3.15 19.06 11.46
C GLY A 80 -3.05 18.07 12.62
N GLY A 81 -1.99 17.26 12.64
CA GLY A 81 -1.70 16.38 13.77
C GLY A 81 -1.66 17.12 15.10
N ILE A 82 -0.85 18.18 15.21
CA ILE A 82 -0.64 18.94 16.46
C ILE A 82 -1.95 19.53 16.97
N ILE A 83 -2.81 20.03 16.08
CA ILE A 83 -4.14 20.54 16.43
C ILE A 83 -5.05 19.40 16.94
N ASN A 84 -4.85 18.18 16.44
CA ASN A 84 -5.73 17.03 16.68
C ASN A 84 -5.33 16.15 17.87
N GLU A 85 -4.22 16.42 18.57
CA GLU A 85 -3.81 15.61 19.74
C GLU A 85 -3.28 16.47 20.88
N GLN A 86 -3.60 16.09 22.13
CA GLN A 86 -2.66 16.27 23.24
C GLN A 86 -1.52 15.26 23.08
N SER A 87 -0.69 15.46 22.06
CA SER A 87 0.44 14.59 21.81
C SER A 87 1.47 14.82 22.92
N ASN A 88 1.84 13.75 23.63
CA ASN A 88 3.01 13.79 24.49
C ASN A 88 4.26 14.18 23.68
N LEU A 89 5.33 14.62 24.35
CA LEU A 89 6.55 15.10 23.70
C LEU A 89 7.04 14.14 22.60
N PHE A 90 7.02 12.84 22.86
CA PHE A 90 7.44 11.82 21.89
C PHE A 90 6.50 11.67 20.69
N GLY A 91 5.20 11.86 20.86
CA GLY A 91 4.23 11.89 19.75
C GLY A 91 4.46 13.10 18.84
N VAL A 92 4.74 14.27 19.43
CA VAL A 92 5.11 15.48 18.68
C VAL A 92 6.41 15.25 17.90
N ILE A 93 7.45 14.74 18.56
CA ILE A 93 8.74 14.42 17.91
C ILE A 93 8.55 13.40 16.78
N ALA A 94 7.76 12.34 17.01
CA ALA A 94 7.46 11.32 16.00
C ALA A 94 6.73 11.86 14.78
N ARG A 95 6.03 13.00 14.90
CA ARG A 95 5.44 13.70 13.75
C ARG A 95 6.47 14.59 13.08
N PHE A 96 7.29 15.32 13.82
CA PHE A 96 8.39 16.08 13.21
C PHE A 96 9.36 15.18 12.42
N THR A 97 9.57 13.94 12.84
CA THR A 97 10.37 12.99 12.06
C THR A 97 9.75 12.59 10.72
N THR A 98 8.44 12.78 10.50
CA THR A 98 7.83 12.57 9.17
C THR A 98 8.32 13.57 8.14
N MET A 99 8.95 14.68 8.53
CA MET A 99 9.65 15.56 7.60
C MET A 99 10.76 14.85 6.83
N LEU A 100 11.39 13.84 7.44
CA LEU A 100 12.47 13.09 6.83
C LEU A 100 12.00 12.28 5.61
N LEU A 101 10.69 12.05 5.47
CA LEU A 101 10.10 11.36 4.32
C LEU A 101 10.31 12.11 3.00
N ILE A 102 10.66 13.41 3.04
CA ILE A 102 11.13 14.16 1.86
C ILE A 102 12.30 13.48 1.16
N THR A 103 13.08 12.66 1.84
CA THR A 103 14.23 11.96 1.26
C THR A 103 13.83 10.90 0.25
N ILE A 104 12.63 10.31 0.39
CA ILE A 104 12.19 9.14 -0.36
C ILE A 104 11.96 9.48 -1.84
N PRO A 105 11.13 10.48 -2.21
CA PRO A 105 10.83 10.69 -3.62
C PRO A 105 12.04 11.16 -4.45
N PHE A 106 13.07 11.69 -3.79
CA PHE A 106 14.25 12.30 -4.42
C PHE A 106 15.54 11.47 -4.27
N MET A 107 15.42 10.18 -3.94
CA MET A 107 16.55 9.26 -3.93
C MET A 107 17.14 9.05 -5.34
N LYS A 108 18.39 8.59 -5.48
CA LYS A 108 18.94 8.23 -6.79
C LYS A 108 18.09 7.17 -7.46
N ARG A 109 17.83 7.33 -8.76
CA ARG A 109 17.04 6.37 -9.56
C ARG A 109 17.59 4.94 -9.42
N GLU A 110 18.90 4.75 -9.62
CA GLU A 110 19.50 3.41 -9.54
C GLU A 110 19.36 2.77 -8.15
N PHE A 111 19.53 3.58 -7.10
CA PHE A 111 19.36 3.11 -5.72
C PHE A 111 17.92 2.69 -5.44
N SER A 112 16.94 3.52 -5.83
CA SER A 112 15.51 3.18 -5.71
C SER A 112 15.16 1.85 -6.37
N ARG A 113 15.76 1.56 -7.53
CA ARG A 113 15.57 0.29 -8.23
C ARG A 113 16.13 -0.89 -7.44
N LEU A 114 17.34 -0.77 -6.90
CA LEU A 114 17.93 -1.83 -6.08
C LEU A 114 17.10 -2.09 -4.81
N VAL A 115 16.74 -1.03 -4.08
CA VAL A 115 15.90 -1.13 -2.89
C VAL A 115 14.57 -1.81 -3.21
N TYR A 116 13.94 -1.47 -4.33
CA TYR A 116 12.67 -2.07 -4.73
C TYR A 116 12.79 -3.56 -5.09
N GLU A 117 13.84 -3.96 -5.83
CA GLU A 117 14.08 -5.37 -6.14
C GLU A 117 14.39 -6.19 -4.88
N ASP A 118 15.22 -5.65 -3.98
CA ASP A 118 15.53 -6.28 -2.70
C ASP A 118 14.27 -6.39 -1.81
N PHE A 119 13.45 -5.33 -1.77
CA PHE A 119 12.19 -5.32 -1.03
C PHE A 119 11.22 -6.37 -1.58
N LEU A 120 11.09 -6.46 -2.90
CA LEU A 120 10.23 -7.45 -3.55
C LEU A 120 10.70 -8.87 -3.23
N ASN A 121 12.02 -9.12 -3.26
CA ASN A 121 12.59 -10.42 -2.91
C ASN A 121 12.28 -10.79 -1.45
N ILE A 122 12.49 -9.86 -0.51
CA ILE A 122 12.19 -10.08 0.91
C ILE A 122 10.71 -10.37 1.11
N TYR A 123 9.83 -9.53 0.54
CA TYR A 123 8.39 -9.71 0.62
C TYR A 123 7.97 -11.09 0.09
N VAL A 124 8.45 -11.48 -1.08
CA VAL A 124 8.10 -12.76 -1.71
C VAL A 124 8.63 -13.94 -0.90
N VAL A 125 9.84 -13.87 -0.34
CA VAL A 125 10.38 -14.94 0.52
C VAL A 125 9.50 -15.13 1.76
N PHE A 126 9.19 -14.06 2.48
CA PHE A 126 8.33 -14.12 3.66
C PHE A 126 6.93 -14.64 3.33
N ILE A 127 6.33 -14.15 2.24
CA ILE A 127 5.02 -14.60 1.78
C ILE A 127 5.04 -16.06 1.33
N SER A 128 6.11 -16.52 0.66
CA SER A 128 6.22 -17.92 0.24
C SER A 128 6.28 -18.86 1.43
N ILE A 129 7.09 -18.53 2.45
CA ILE A 129 7.17 -19.33 3.68
C ILE A 129 5.82 -19.32 4.39
N SER A 130 5.22 -18.14 4.56
CA SER A 130 3.92 -17.98 5.20
C SER A 130 2.81 -18.75 4.48
N LEU A 131 2.85 -18.77 3.14
CA LEU A 131 1.90 -19.50 2.31
C LEU A 131 2.04 -21.02 2.49
N SER A 132 3.27 -21.54 2.53
CA SER A 132 3.52 -22.95 2.83
C SER A 132 3.00 -23.31 4.23
N VAL A 133 3.25 -22.46 5.23
CA VAL A 133 2.73 -22.66 6.60
C VAL A 133 1.20 -22.61 6.62
N TYR A 134 0.60 -21.70 5.87
CA TYR A 134 -0.85 -21.60 5.73
C TYR A 134 -1.45 -22.88 5.15
N ILE A 135 -0.92 -23.40 4.04
CA ILE A 135 -1.38 -24.66 3.45
C ILE A 135 -1.23 -25.81 4.44
N CYS A 136 -0.08 -25.93 5.11
CA CYS A 136 0.14 -26.96 6.12
C CYS A 136 -0.80 -26.84 7.32
N ALA A 137 -1.11 -25.61 7.77
CA ALA A 137 -2.06 -25.37 8.86
C ALA A 137 -3.49 -25.76 8.45
N GLN A 138 -3.92 -25.43 7.22
CA GLN A 138 -5.23 -25.83 6.69
C GLN A 138 -5.38 -27.36 6.55
N LEU A 139 -4.27 -28.05 6.25
CA LEU A 139 -4.24 -29.52 6.16
C LEU A 139 -4.04 -30.21 7.53
N GLY A 140 -3.87 -29.45 8.62
CA GLY A 140 -3.68 -29.99 9.96
C GLY A 140 -2.27 -30.53 10.26
N TYR A 141 -1.27 -30.22 9.42
CA TYR A 141 0.11 -30.68 9.61
C TYR A 141 0.94 -29.83 10.57
N ILE A 142 0.51 -28.60 10.87
CA ILE A 142 1.21 -27.70 11.79
C ILE A 142 0.23 -27.19 12.83
N SER A 143 0.64 -27.23 14.10
CA SER A 143 -0.10 -26.65 15.22
C SER A 143 0.30 -25.18 15.47
N PRO A 144 -0.61 -24.36 16.03
CA PRO A 144 -0.27 -23.01 16.48
C PRO A 144 0.91 -23.00 17.46
N ILE A 145 1.76 -21.99 17.36
CA ILE A 145 2.88 -21.76 18.29
C ILE A 145 2.50 -20.82 19.45
N GLY A 146 1.36 -20.12 19.35
CA GLY A 146 0.92 -19.22 20.40
C GLY A 146 -0.32 -18.41 20.02
N GLN A 147 -0.67 -17.47 20.89
CA GLN A 147 -1.73 -16.49 20.65
C GLN A 147 -1.24 -15.08 20.98
N ILE A 148 -1.71 -14.09 20.23
CA ILE A 148 -1.49 -12.67 20.49
C ILE A 148 -2.84 -12.01 20.67
N THR A 149 -3.03 -11.33 21.80
CA THR A 149 -4.23 -10.54 22.06
C THR A 149 -3.92 -9.07 21.88
N ILE A 150 -4.73 -8.37 21.09
CA ILE A 150 -4.67 -6.92 20.95
C ILE A 150 -5.86 -6.34 21.72
N GLU A 151 -5.62 -5.92 22.97
CA GLU A 151 -6.64 -5.42 23.90
C GLU A 151 -7.45 -4.25 23.33
N GLN A 152 -6.85 -3.40 22.51
CA GLN A 152 -7.50 -2.22 21.93
C GLN A 152 -8.63 -2.53 20.96
N HIS A 153 -8.66 -3.74 20.39
CA HIS A 153 -9.64 -4.15 19.37
C HIS A 153 -10.39 -5.44 19.74
N ASP A 154 -10.17 -5.98 20.95
CA ASP A 154 -10.70 -7.27 21.40
C ASP A 154 -10.47 -8.40 20.37
N ARG A 155 -9.30 -8.39 19.72
CA ARG A 155 -8.92 -9.38 18.71
C ARG A 155 -7.87 -10.34 19.25
N VAL A 156 -8.10 -11.62 19.02
CA VAL A 156 -7.19 -12.70 19.37
C VAL A 156 -6.68 -13.33 18.08
N TYR A 157 -5.36 -13.31 17.89
CA TYR A 157 -4.69 -13.94 16.76
C TYR A 157 -4.07 -15.26 17.20
N THR A 158 -4.31 -16.30 16.42
CA THR A 158 -3.58 -17.56 16.46
C THR A 158 -2.30 -17.42 15.66
N VAL A 159 -1.15 -17.71 16.27
CA VAL A 159 0.16 -17.50 15.67
C VAL A 159 0.73 -18.83 15.19
N TYR A 160 1.31 -18.80 13.99
CA TYR A 160 2.11 -19.83 13.36
C TYR A 160 3.44 -19.22 12.91
N PRO A 161 4.46 -20.01 12.52
CA PRO A 161 5.70 -19.46 11.96
C PRO A 161 5.44 -18.56 10.74
N LEU A 162 5.69 -17.26 10.88
CA LEU A 162 5.43 -16.23 9.84
C LEU A 162 3.98 -16.15 9.34
N LEU A 163 3.00 -16.61 10.11
CA LEU A 163 1.58 -16.54 9.78
C LEU A 163 0.78 -16.21 11.04
N VAL A 164 -0.20 -15.33 10.92
CA VAL A 164 -1.21 -15.11 11.96
C VAL A 164 -2.60 -15.28 11.38
N LEU A 165 -3.53 -15.82 12.15
CA LEU A 165 -4.92 -15.97 11.77
C LEU A 165 -5.81 -15.43 12.88
N ASP A 166 -6.80 -14.61 12.54
CA ASP A 166 -7.76 -14.08 13.51
C ASP A 166 -8.70 -15.21 13.99
N LYS A 167 -8.82 -15.36 15.31
CA LYS A 167 -9.58 -16.46 15.97
C LYS A 167 -11.10 -16.32 15.80
N GLY A 168 -11.59 -15.25 15.17
CA GLY A 168 -13.02 -15.00 14.91
C GLY A 168 -13.40 -14.78 13.44
N VAL A 169 -12.46 -14.86 12.49
CA VAL A 169 -12.72 -14.54 11.07
C VAL A 169 -12.32 -15.70 10.16
N ASP A 170 -13.23 -16.07 9.25
CA ASP A 170 -13.12 -17.03 8.14
C ASP A 170 -11.74 -17.68 7.97
N ILE A 171 -11.68 -18.98 8.31
CA ILE A 171 -10.49 -19.86 8.30
C ILE A 171 -9.76 -19.85 6.94
N LEU A 172 -10.42 -19.45 5.85
CA LEU A 172 -9.93 -19.49 4.48
C LEU A 172 -9.17 -18.26 3.98
N ARG A 173 -9.03 -17.21 4.80
CA ARG A 173 -8.35 -15.99 4.35
C ARG A 173 -6.87 -16.02 4.73
N PHE A 174 -6.01 -15.78 3.76
CA PHE A 174 -4.57 -15.67 3.98
C PHE A 174 -4.16 -14.26 4.44
N TYR A 175 -3.68 -14.16 5.68
CA TYR A 175 -3.22 -12.90 6.30
C TYR A 175 -1.71 -12.67 6.09
N GLY A 176 -0.97 -13.73 5.76
CA GLY A 176 0.49 -13.69 5.83
C GLY A 176 0.97 -13.40 7.26
N PRO A 177 2.13 -12.75 7.43
CA PRO A 177 2.60 -12.32 8.74
C PRO A 177 1.91 -11.05 9.27
N PHE A 178 0.86 -10.55 8.61
CA PHE A 178 0.25 -9.24 8.88
C PHE A 178 -1.09 -9.35 9.63
N ASN A 179 -1.59 -8.23 10.14
CA ASN A 179 -2.75 -8.18 11.02
C ASN A 179 -4.09 -8.38 10.28
N GLU A 180 -4.12 -8.24 8.97
CA GLU A 180 -5.34 -8.46 8.19
C GLU A 180 -5.02 -8.87 6.75
N PRO A 181 -5.91 -9.65 6.11
CA PRO A 181 -5.71 -10.15 4.75
C PRO A 181 -5.79 -9.01 3.73
N GLY A 182 -6.49 -7.92 4.08
CA GLY A 182 -6.51 -6.72 3.28
C GLY A 182 -5.12 -6.13 3.04
N VAL A 183 -4.14 -6.32 3.94
CA VAL A 183 -2.77 -5.79 3.77
C VAL A 183 -2.08 -6.55 2.65
N VAL A 184 -2.15 -7.89 2.67
CA VAL A 184 -1.65 -8.77 1.59
C VAL A 184 -2.30 -8.41 0.26
N GLY A 185 -3.64 -8.27 0.24
CA GLY A 185 -4.37 -7.92 -0.96
C GLY A 185 -4.02 -6.54 -1.52
N THR A 186 -3.94 -5.50 -0.68
CA THR A 186 -3.60 -4.15 -1.16
C THR A 186 -2.17 -4.08 -1.67
N LEU A 187 -1.19 -4.53 -0.88
CA LEU A 187 0.21 -4.51 -1.29
C LEU A 187 0.44 -5.39 -2.51
N GLY A 188 -0.13 -6.60 -2.53
CA GLY A 188 -0.01 -7.52 -3.64
C GLY A 188 -0.54 -6.92 -4.93
N ALA A 189 -1.71 -6.27 -4.91
CA ALA A 189 -2.26 -5.63 -6.11
C ALA A 189 -1.36 -4.48 -6.61
N VAL A 190 -0.87 -3.60 -5.72
CA VAL A 190 0.03 -2.50 -6.11
C VAL A 190 1.36 -3.03 -6.66
N LEU A 191 1.92 -4.08 -6.04
CA LEU A 191 3.15 -4.72 -6.51
C LEU A 191 2.96 -5.41 -7.87
N LEU A 192 1.84 -6.10 -8.11
CA LEU A 192 1.51 -6.67 -9.43
C LEU A 192 1.41 -5.59 -10.51
N CYS A 193 0.76 -4.46 -10.21
CA CYS A 193 0.67 -3.32 -11.11
C CYS A 193 2.06 -2.75 -11.43
N THR A 194 2.92 -2.63 -10.42
CA THR A 194 4.30 -2.15 -10.55
C THR A 194 5.19 -3.13 -11.32
N GLN A 195 5.00 -4.44 -11.11
CA GLN A 195 5.64 -5.54 -11.85
C GLN A 195 5.04 -5.79 -13.24
N LYS A 196 4.01 -5.04 -13.63
CA LYS A 196 3.40 -5.08 -14.97
C LYS A 196 2.82 -6.45 -15.31
N PHE A 197 2.39 -7.21 -14.29
CA PHE A 197 1.91 -8.59 -14.47
C PHE A 197 2.91 -9.46 -15.25
N ASN A 198 4.21 -9.30 -14.98
CA ASN A 198 5.25 -10.12 -15.60
C ASN A 198 5.24 -11.55 -15.03
N PHE A 199 4.36 -12.40 -15.55
CA PHE A 199 4.22 -13.80 -15.12
C PHE A 199 5.40 -14.71 -15.49
N LYS A 200 6.41 -14.21 -16.22
CA LYS A 200 7.69 -14.93 -16.37
C LYS A 200 8.53 -14.89 -15.10
N ASP A 201 8.27 -13.90 -14.25
CA ASP A 201 8.89 -13.78 -12.94
C ASP A 201 8.06 -14.53 -11.91
N TRP A 202 8.64 -15.56 -11.31
CA TRP A 202 7.99 -16.38 -10.29
C TRP A 202 7.52 -15.54 -9.09
N ARG A 203 8.19 -14.42 -8.80
CA ARG A 203 7.80 -13.46 -7.76
C ARG A 203 6.38 -12.93 -7.99
N THR A 204 6.05 -12.61 -9.23
CA THR A 204 4.71 -12.16 -9.64
C THR A 204 3.65 -13.23 -9.40
N LEU A 205 3.98 -14.51 -9.63
CA LEU A 205 3.05 -15.62 -9.39
C LEU A 205 2.75 -15.81 -7.91
N ILE A 206 3.78 -15.74 -7.05
CA ILE A 206 3.59 -15.82 -5.59
C ILE A 206 2.71 -14.67 -5.09
N ILE A 207 2.96 -13.44 -5.57
CA ILE A 207 2.16 -12.27 -5.18
C ILE A 207 0.70 -12.43 -5.64
N LEU A 208 0.48 -12.94 -6.86
CA LEU A 208 -0.86 -13.23 -7.36
C LEU A 208 -1.57 -14.26 -6.46
N LEU A 209 -0.91 -15.38 -6.17
CA LEU A 209 -1.47 -16.47 -5.38
C LEU A 209 -1.82 -16.01 -3.95
N ALA A 210 -0.88 -15.32 -3.28
CA ALA A 210 -1.11 -14.75 -1.95
C ALA A 210 -2.25 -13.72 -1.95
N GLY A 211 -2.31 -12.87 -2.98
CA GLY A 211 -3.36 -11.88 -3.13
C GLY A 211 -4.75 -12.49 -3.36
N VAL A 212 -4.85 -13.55 -4.18
CA VAL A 212 -6.10 -14.30 -4.37
C VAL A 212 -6.55 -14.94 -3.05
N LEU A 213 -5.64 -15.63 -2.35
CA LEU A 213 -5.94 -16.32 -1.09
C LEU A 213 -6.26 -15.36 0.06
N SER A 214 -5.87 -14.08 -0.04
CA SER A 214 -6.31 -13.06 0.92
C SER A 214 -7.82 -12.79 0.88
N MET A 215 -8.50 -13.19 -0.20
CA MET A 215 -9.91 -12.93 -0.45
C MET A 215 -10.26 -11.43 -0.24
N SER A 216 -9.38 -10.55 -0.71
CA SER A 216 -9.53 -9.11 -0.59
C SER A 216 -10.31 -8.55 -1.78
N LEU A 217 -11.46 -7.94 -1.52
CA LEU A 217 -12.28 -7.27 -2.53
C LEU A 217 -11.46 -6.28 -3.37
N PHE A 218 -10.63 -5.48 -2.70
CA PHE A 218 -9.76 -4.51 -3.36
C PHE A 218 -8.73 -5.17 -4.27
N PHE A 219 -8.16 -6.31 -3.87
CA PHE A 219 -7.21 -7.04 -4.70
C PHE A 219 -7.85 -7.43 -6.03
N PHE A 220 -9.01 -8.09 -5.98
CA PHE A 220 -9.75 -8.48 -7.19
C PHE A 220 -10.14 -7.28 -8.03
N ALA A 221 -10.72 -6.24 -7.42
CA ALA A 221 -11.14 -5.03 -8.13
C ALA A 221 -9.97 -4.34 -8.84
N LEU A 222 -8.83 -4.17 -8.18
CA LEU A 222 -7.67 -3.52 -8.77
C LEU A 222 -6.98 -4.41 -9.82
N VAL A 223 -6.79 -5.69 -9.55
CA VAL A 223 -6.17 -6.63 -10.50
C VAL A 223 -7.02 -6.76 -11.77
N ILE A 224 -8.35 -6.82 -11.65
CA ILE A 224 -9.25 -6.90 -12.79
C ILE A 224 -9.30 -5.57 -13.53
N GLY A 225 -9.61 -4.48 -12.83
CA GLY A 225 -9.73 -3.15 -13.42
C GLY A 225 -8.43 -2.70 -14.09
N TYR A 226 -7.32 -2.72 -13.35
CA TYR A 226 -6.01 -2.36 -13.91
C TYR A 226 -5.57 -3.37 -14.97
N GLY A 227 -5.72 -4.68 -14.73
CA GLY A 227 -5.26 -5.72 -15.65
C GLY A 227 -5.92 -5.62 -17.02
N VAL A 228 -7.24 -5.41 -17.05
CA VAL A 228 -7.99 -5.19 -18.29
C VAL A 228 -7.54 -3.91 -18.98
N VAL A 229 -7.46 -2.78 -18.25
CA VAL A 229 -7.03 -1.50 -18.84
C VAL A 229 -5.59 -1.61 -19.40
N TYR A 230 -4.69 -2.26 -18.66
CA TYR A 230 -3.32 -2.51 -19.09
C TYR A 230 -3.24 -3.38 -20.36
N LEU A 231 -3.97 -4.50 -20.40
CA LEU A 231 -3.97 -5.41 -21.55
C LEU A 231 -4.59 -4.76 -22.79
N VAL A 232 -5.70 -4.05 -22.64
CA VAL A 232 -6.45 -3.42 -23.74
C VAL A 232 -5.72 -2.18 -24.25
N PHE A 233 -5.43 -1.21 -23.38
CA PHE A 233 -4.95 0.09 -23.82
C PHE A 233 -3.44 0.13 -24.05
N LEU A 234 -2.66 -0.59 -23.24
CA LEU A 234 -1.20 -0.54 -23.30
C LEU A 234 -0.62 -1.66 -24.15
N ARG A 235 -1.06 -2.91 -23.94
CA ARG A 235 -0.51 -4.09 -24.63
C ARG A 235 -1.28 -4.48 -25.89
N LYS A 236 -2.49 -3.94 -26.11
CA LYS A 236 -3.39 -4.29 -27.23
C LYS A 236 -3.66 -5.79 -27.35
N LYS A 237 -3.66 -6.50 -26.21
CA LYS A 237 -3.87 -7.95 -26.10
C LYS A 237 -5.33 -8.26 -25.78
N TYR A 238 -6.24 -7.85 -26.66
CA TYR A 238 -7.69 -7.91 -26.42
C TYR A 238 -8.18 -9.32 -26.11
N LEU A 239 -7.73 -10.34 -26.87
CA LEU A 239 -8.13 -11.74 -26.62
C LEU A 239 -7.74 -12.22 -25.22
N ILE A 240 -6.56 -11.84 -24.72
CA ILE A 240 -6.13 -12.20 -23.37
C ILE A 240 -6.96 -11.45 -22.33
N ALA A 241 -7.34 -10.20 -22.59
CA ALA A 241 -8.25 -9.46 -21.71
C ALA A 241 -9.63 -10.12 -21.67
N VAL A 242 -10.19 -10.55 -22.82
CA VAL A 242 -11.46 -11.28 -22.88
C VAL A 242 -11.36 -12.61 -22.13
N LEU A 243 -10.33 -13.41 -22.38
CA LEU A 243 -10.12 -14.67 -21.66
C LEU A 243 -10.01 -14.45 -20.16
N PHE A 244 -9.27 -13.43 -19.73
CA PHE A 244 -9.12 -13.09 -18.32
C PHE A 244 -10.47 -12.71 -17.67
N THR A 245 -11.27 -11.88 -18.34
CA THR A 245 -12.63 -11.54 -17.88
C THR A 245 -13.55 -12.74 -17.85
N VAL A 246 -13.55 -13.59 -18.90
CA VAL A 246 -14.36 -14.80 -18.97
C VAL A 246 -13.99 -15.79 -17.86
N CYS A 247 -12.70 -16.03 -17.62
CA CYS A 247 -12.25 -16.90 -16.52
C CYS A 247 -12.73 -16.39 -15.16
N PHE A 248 -12.66 -15.07 -14.93
CA PHE A 248 -13.17 -14.48 -13.68
C PHE A 248 -14.70 -14.63 -13.58
N THR A 249 -15.45 -14.39 -14.65
CA THR A 249 -16.89 -14.59 -14.69
C THR A 249 -17.28 -16.05 -14.44
N LEU A 250 -16.56 -17.00 -15.05
CA LEU A 250 -16.78 -18.44 -14.80
C LEU A 250 -16.48 -18.81 -13.35
N PHE A 251 -15.39 -18.31 -12.79
CA PHE A 251 -15.07 -18.49 -11.37
C PHE A 251 -16.21 -17.97 -10.48
N TYR A 252 -16.72 -16.77 -10.74
CA TYR A 252 -17.88 -16.23 -10.03
C TYR A 252 -19.11 -17.13 -10.17
N VAL A 253 -19.51 -17.50 -11.39
CA VAL A 253 -20.71 -18.31 -11.63
C VAL A 253 -20.62 -19.67 -10.93
N GLN A 254 -19.44 -20.30 -10.92
CA GLN A 254 -19.24 -21.60 -10.28
C GLN A 254 -19.19 -21.53 -8.75
N THR A 255 -18.88 -20.38 -8.16
CA THR A 255 -18.60 -20.27 -6.72
C THR A 255 -19.54 -19.35 -5.96
N LYS A 256 -20.42 -18.61 -6.64
CA LYS A 256 -21.38 -17.69 -6.00
C LYS A 256 -22.34 -18.39 -5.04
N GLU A 257 -22.63 -19.68 -5.26
CA GLU A 257 -23.56 -20.48 -4.44
C GLU A 257 -22.84 -21.28 -3.35
N ASP A 258 -21.50 -21.36 -3.39
CA ASP A 258 -20.73 -22.02 -2.33
C ASP A 258 -20.82 -21.19 -1.04
N PRO A 259 -21.37 -21.73 0.07
CA PRO A 259 -21.64 -20.92 1.26
C PRO A 259 -20.39 -20.26 1.84
N VAL A 260 -19.24 -20.91 1.70
CA VAL A 260 -17.99 -20.46 2.28
C VAL A 260 -17.42 -19.31 1.46
N LEU A 261 -17.26 -19.49 0.15
CA LEU A 261 -16.81 -18.42 -0.76
C LEU A 261 -17.82 -17.28 -0.83
N TYR A 262 -19.12 -17.58 -0.70
CA TYR A 262 -20.14 -16.56 -0.62
C TYR A 262 -19.94 -15.66 0.60
N ASN A 263 -19.85 -16.23 1.80
CA ASN A 263 -19.66 -15.45 3.03
C ASN A 263 -18.28 -14.75 3.08
N THR A 264 -17.24 -15.37 2.55
CA THR A 264 -15.89 -14.79 2.60
C THR A 264 -15.65 -13.72 1.52
N LEU A 265 -16.23 -13.89 0.33
CA LEU A 265 -15.95 -13.07 -0.85
C LEU A 265 -17.21 -12.52 -1.53
N TRP A 266 -18.18 -13.35 -1.94
CA TRP A 266 -19.22 -12.91 -2.88
C TRP A 266 -20.30 -12.02 -2.29
N GLN A 267 -20.68 -12.23 -1.03
CA GLN A 267 -21.64 -11.34 -0.35
C GLN A 267 -21.18 -9.88 -0.40
N ARG A 268 -19.87 -9.64 -0.51
CA ARG A 268 -19.26 -8.31 -0.58
C ARG A 268 -19.47 -7.61 -1.93
N PHE A 269 -19.74 -8.38 -2.99
CA PHE A 269 -20.05 -7.88 -4.33
C PHE A 269 -21.55 -7.68 -4.57
N GLU A 270 -22.39 -8.07 -3.63
CA GLU A 270 -23.84 -7.87 -3.77
C GLU A 270 -24.21 -6.40 -3.63
N TRP A 271 -25.18 -5.99 -4.44
CA TRP A 271 -25.77 -4.67 -4.35
C TRP A 271 -26.81 -4.64 -3.22
N ASP A 272 -26.64 -3.70 -2.30
CA ASP A 272 -27.62 -3.33 -1.28
C ASP A 272 -28.54 -2.26 -1.89
N GLU A 273 -29.77 -2.66 -2.25
CA GLU A 273 -30.77 -1.77 -2.84
C GLU A 273 -31.20 -0.65 -1.88
N THR A 274 -31.20 -0.90 -0.57
CA THR A 274 -31.62 0.08 0.44
C THR A 274 -30.57 1.19 0.59
N ASN A 275 -29.30 0.80 0.61
CA ASN A 275 -28.19 1.73 0.82
C ASN A 275 -27.51 2.20 -0.48
N HIS A 276 -28.01 1.72 -1.64
CA HIS A 276 -27.46 1.97 -2.98
C HIS A 276 -25.92 1.81 -3.04
N LYS A 277 -25.42 0.70 -2.48
CA LYS A 277 -23.98 0.42 -2.37
C LYS A 277 -23.69 -1.07 -2.42
N PHE A 278 -22.43 -1.45 -2.63
CA PHE A 278 -22.03 -2.85 -2.45
C PHE A 278 -22.01 -3.22 -0.95
N LYS A 279 -22.55 -4.38 -0.57
CA LYS A 279 -22.58 -4.84 0.84
C LYS A 279 -21.18 -4.94 1.46
N GLY A 280 -20.15 -5.22 0.65
CA GLY A 280 -18.75 -5.24 1.09
C GLY A 280 -18.10 -3.87 1.21
N ASP A 281 -18.79 -2.80 0.80
CA ASP A 281 -18.30 -1.43 0.92
C ASP A 281 -18.50 -0.91 2.34
N ASN A 282 -17.61 -1.31 3.25
CA ASN A 282 -17.55 -0.79 4.62
C ASN A 282 -17.00 0.67 4.67
N ARG A 283 -16.95 1.39 3.54
CA ARG A 283 -16.41 2.77 3.41
C ARG A 283 -17.57 3.78 3.38
N LYS A 284 -18.77 3.26 3.14
CA LYS A 284 -20.06 3.94 3.28
C LYS A 284 -20.93 3.14 4.23
N ASN A 285 -20.92 3.50 5.50
CA ASN A 285 -21.97 3.12 6.45
C ASN A 285 -22.80 4.37 6.71
N ASP A 286 -24.10 4.24 6.95
CA ASP A 286 -25.02 5.36 7.18
C ASP A 286 -24.52 6.28 8.30
N ALA A 287 -23.90 5.72 9.33
CA ALA A 287 -23.24 6.48 10.39
C ALA A 287 -22.03 7.29 9.87
N VAL A 288 -21.19 6.68 9.02
CA VAL A 288 -20.05 7.35 8.36
C VAL A 288 -20.53 8.46 7.45
N ASP A 289 -21.54 8.20 6.61
CA ASP A 289 -22.05 9.15 5.62
C ASP A 289 -22.74 10.34 6.28
N LYS A 290 -23.61 10.10 7.28
CA LYS A 290 -24.24 11.17 8.07
C LYS A 290 -23.20 12.05 8.76
N PHE A 291 -22.20 11.44 9.41
CA PHE A 291 -21.11 12.19 10.02
C PHE A 291 -20.37 13.02 8.98
N TYR A 292 -20.10 12.45 7.81
CA TYR A 292 -19.40 13.13 6.72
C TYR A 292 -20.19 14.30 6.13
N ASP A 293 -21.51 14.17 6.04
CA ASP A 293 -22.38 15.24 5.56
C ASP A 293 -22.48 16.39 6.56
N GLU A 294 -22.38 16.13 7.86
CA GLU A 294 -22.13 17.16 8.87
C GLU A 294 -20.74 17.78 8.71
N LEU A 295 -19.70 16.95 8.55
CA LEU A 295 -18.31 17.39 8.49
C LEU A 295 -18.09 18.34 7.31
N LYS A 296 -18.63 18.03 6.12
CA LYS A 296 -18.54 18.85 4.89
C LYS A 296 -18.99 20.30 5.08
N LYS A 297 -19.85 20.57 6.06
CA LYS A 297 -20.36 21.92 6.38
C LYS A 297 -19.43 22.70 7.31
N LYS A 298 -18.41 22.05 7.87
CA LYS A 298 -17.47 22.63 8.83
C LYS A 298 -16.10 22.88 8.19
N PRO A 299 -15.33 23.87 8.68
CA PRO A 299 -13.92 24.04 8.28
C PRO A 299 -13.09 22.76 8.48
N ALA A 300 -13.45 21.94 9.47
CA ALA A 300 -12.81 20.67 9.78
C ALA A 300 -12.71 19.70 8.57
N PHE A 301 -13.66 19.74 7.62
CA PHE A 301 -13.56 18.95 6.39
C PHE A 301 -12.34 19.32 5.54
N TRP A 302 -12.03 20.61 5.46
CA TRP A 302 -10.92 21.11 4.65
C TRP A 302 -9.59 21.03 5.41
N PHE A 303 -9.62 21.30 6.71
CA PHE A 303 -8.42 21.49 7.54
C PHE A 303 -8.05 20.34 8.47
N GLY A 304 -8.92 19.34 8.59
CA GLY A 304 -8.80 18.28 9.59
C GLY A 304 -9.61 18.60 10.84
N SER A 305 -10.01 17.56 11.55
CA SER A 305 -10.97 17.62 12.66
C SER A 305 -10.26 17.51 14.00
N PRO A 306 -10.66 18.29 15.01
CA PRO A 306 -10.06 18.22 16.34
C PRO A 306 -10.27 16.83 16.97
N LYS A 307 -9.45 16.49 17.97
CA LYS A 307 -9.45 15.18 18.63
C LYS A 307 -10.84 14.69 19.03
N SER A 308 -11.63 15.57 19.64
CA SER A 308 -12.98 15.25 20.12
C SER A 308 -13.92 14.80 19.00
N GLU A 309 -13.78 15.38 17.81
CA GLU A 309 -14.58 15.02 16.64
C GLU A 309 -14.08 13.71 16.02
N VAL A 310 -12.77 13.46 16.03
CA VAL A 310 -12.17 12.17 15.64
C VAL A 310 -12.60 11.05 16.59
N GLU A 311 -12.58 11.28 17.90
CA GLU A 311 -13.04 10.31 18.90
C GLU A 311 -14.55 10.05 18.79
N ARG A 312 -15.36 11.09 18.54
CA ARG A 312 -16.80 10.95 18.25
C ARG A 312 -17.01 10.05 17.03
N PHE A 313 -16.23 10.26 15.96
CA PHE A 313 -16.31 9.43 14.76
C PHE A 313 -16.04 7.95 15.07
N TRP A 314 -14.94 7.64 15.76
CA TRP A 314 -14.59 6.25 16.07
C TRP A 314 -15.60 5.57 17.00
N LYS A 315 -16.17 6.30 17.97
CA LYS A 315 -17.26 5.79 18.83
C LYS A 315 -18.54 5.45 18.04
N LEU A 316 -18.83 6.19 16.97
CA LEU A 316 -20.02 5.98 16.15
C LEU A 316 -19.83 4.89 15.07
N VAL A 317 -18.62 4.81 14.51
CA VAL A 317 -18.33 4.00 13.32
C VAL A 317 -17.69 2.66 13.66
N GLY A 318 -16.97 2.57 14.79
CA GLY A 318 -16.18 1.41 15.18
C GLY A 318 -14.93 1.27 14.31
N GLU A 319 -15.08 0.77 13.09
CA GLU A 319 -13.98 0.55 12.16
C GLU A 319 -14.33 0.94 10.71
N THR A 320 -13.40 1.64 10.05
CA THR A 320 -13.46 1.85 8.60
C THR A 320 -12.06 2.08 8.05
N SER A 321 -11.81 1.63 6.83
CA SER A 321 -10.55 1.89 6.12
C SER A 321 -10.89 2.59 4.80
N SER A 322 -10.99 3.91 4.84
CA SER A 322 -11.32 4.72 3.67
C SER A 322 -10.59 6.05 3.67
N TYR A 323 -10.53 6.72 2.52
CA TYR A 323 -9.98 8.07 2.39
C TYR A 323 -10.63 9.09 3.34
N LYS A 324 -11.86 8.82 3.80
CA LYS A 324 -12.55 9.62 4.81
C LYS A 324 -11.80 9.64 6.15
N VAL A 325 -11.05 8.62 6.50
CA VAL A 325 -10.23 8.71 7.72
C VAL A 325 -9.09 9.73 7.53
N ILE A 326 -8.54 9.84 6.31
CA ILE A 326 -7.53 10.84 5.97
C ILE A 326 -8.11 12.26 6.05
N VAL A 327 -9.27 12.47 5.43
CA VAL A 327 -9.93 13.79 5.42
C VAL A 327 -10.36 14.19 6.84
N LEU A 328 -10.81 13.24 7.65
CA LEU A 328 -11.13 13.48 9.06
C LEU A 328 -9.88 13.93 9.85
N ASN A 329 -8.77 13.21 9.70
CA ASN A 329 -7.56 13.43 10.49
C ASN A 329 -6.68 14.58 10.00
N SER A 330 -6.71 14.88 8.70
CA SER A 330 -5.74 15.79 8.07
C SER A 330 -6.39 16.73 7.05
N GLY A 331 -7.69 16.64 6.82
CA GLY A 331 -8.41 17.54 5.91
C GLY A 331 -8.27 17.20 4.43
N MET A 332 -9.23 17.70 3.65
CA MET A 332 -9.23 17.54 2.20
C MET A 332 -8.05 18.25 1.52
N ILE A 333 -7.56 19.36 2.08
CA ILE A 333 -6.41 20.08 1.51
C ILE A 333 -5.16 19.21 1.54
N PHE A 334 -4.88 18.53 2.65
CA PHE A 334 -3.77 17.57 2.73
C PHE A 334 -3.86 16.53 1.62
N LEU A 335 -5.03 15.90 1.49
CA LEU A 335 -5.27 14.85 0.50
C LEU A 335 -5.03 15.34 -0.93
N ILE A 336 -5.53 16.54 -1.27
CA ILE A 336 -5.33 17.16 -2.59
C ILE A 336 -3.84 17.43 -2.83
N LEU A 337 -3.13 18.03 -1.87
CA LEU A 337 -1.71 18.34 -2.01
C LEU A 337 -0.86 17.06 -2.17
N TYR A 338 -1.18 16.03 -1.38
CA TYR A 338 -0.52 14.72 -1.46
C TYR A 338 -0.71 14.06 -2.82
N LEU A 339 -1.96 14.01 -3.33
CA LEU A 339 -2.23 13.45 -4.65
C LEU A 339 -1.56 14.28 -5.74
N LEU A 340 -1.67 15.61 -5.69
CA LEU A 340 -1.07 16.53 -6.65
C LEU A 340 0.45 16.35 -6.73
N PHE A 341 1.12 16.17 -5.59
CA PHE A 341 2.56 15.89 -5.55
C PHE A 341 2.93 14.67 -6.40
N PHE A 342 2.27 13.53 -6.20
CA PHE A 342 2.57 12.30 -6.94
C PHE A 342 2.18 12.39 -8.42
N VAL A 343 1.10 13.11 -8.74
CA VAL A 343 0.69 13.41 -10.12
C VAL A 343 1.77 14.21 -10.85
N ILE A 344 2.28 15.29 -10.23
CA ILE A 344 3.34 16.13 -10.81
C ILE A 344 4.65 15.35 -10.91
N LEU A 345 5.01 14.57 -9.90
CA LEU A 345 6.19 13.70 -9.91
C LEU A 345 6.14 12.73 -11.12
N ALA A 346 5.03 12.02 -11.30
CA ALA A 346 4.84 11.09 -12.42
C ALA A 346 4.87 11.79 -13.79
N LYS A 347 4.27 12.98 -13.91
CA LYS A 347 4.27 13.77 -15.15
C LYS A 347 5.67 14.27 -15.52
N LYS A 348 6.46 14.69 -14.53
CA LYS A 348 7.82 15.21 -14.75
C LYS A 348 8.76 14.18 -15.37
N HIS A 349 8.58 12.91 -15.06
CA HIS A 349 9.40 11.83 -15.61
C HIS A 349 9.02 11.43 -17.06
N LYS A 350 8.22 12.26 -17.78
CA LYS A 350 7.93 12.18 -19.22
C LYS A 350 7.53 10.78 -19.69
N THR A 351 6.40 10.32 -19.18
CA THR A 351 5.89 8.97 -19.44
C THR A 351 4.78 9.02 -20.51
N ASN A 352 4.50 7.87 -21.14
CA ASN A 352 3.38 7.76 -22.07
C ASN A 352 2.07 8.08 -21.32
N ASN A 353 1.19 8.89 -21.92
CA ASN A 353 -0.12 9.26 -21.35
C ASN A 353 -0.91 8.06 -20.82
N LYS A 354 -0.83 6.90 -21.47
CA LYS A 354 -1.52 5.67 -21.03
C LYS A 354 -0.91 5.08 -19.75
N ALA A 355 0.42 5.04 -19.67
CA ALA A 355 1.12 4.59 -18.47
C ALA A 355 0.84 5.55 -17.31
N PHE A 356 0.84 6.85 -17.58
CA PHE A 356 0.46 7.88 -16.62
C PHE A 356 -0.96 7.65 -16.06
N ILE A 357 -1.96 7.41 -16.93
CA ILE A 357 -3.34 7.10 -16.50
C ILE A 357 -3.38 5.85 -15.60
N LEU A 358 -2.63 4.80 -15.93
CA LEU A 358 -2.54 3.59 -15.10
C LEU A 358 -1.97 3.88 -13.71
N PHE A 359 -0.98 4.76 -13.59
CA PHE A 359 -0.48 5.20 -12.28
C PHE A 359 -1.53 5.99 -11.51
N ILE A 360 -2.25 6.92 -12.16
CA ILE A 360 -3.35 7.66 -11.53
C ILE A 360 -4.42 6.72 -11.01
N LEU A 361 -4.80 5.71 -11.79
CA LEU A 361 -5.77 4.69 -11.36
C LEU A 361 -5.30 3.99 -10.07
N VAL A 362 -4.05 3.54 -10.01
CA VAL A 362 -3.50 2.88 -8.81
C VAL A 362 -3.46 3.84 -7.62
N LEU A 363 -3.01 5.07 -7.83
CA LEU A 363 -2.92 6.09 -6.79
C LEU A 363 -4.31 6.40 -6.19
N VAL A 364 -5.31 6.65 -7.04
CA VAL A 364 -6.68 6.99 -6.61
C VAL A 364 -7.37 5.78 -5.98
N ALA A 365 -7.27 4.60 -6.59
CA ALA A 365 -7.90 3.40 -6.07
C ALA A 365 -7.35 3.01 -4.69
N ASN A 366 -6.03 3.03 -4.52
CA ASN A 366 -5.44 2.72 -3.22
C ASN A 366 -5.75 3.79 -2.17
N THR A 367 -5.80 5.07 -2.57
CA THR A 367 -6.22 6.17 -1.67
C THR A 367 -7.66 6.03 -1.21
N TYR A 368 -8.56 5.61 -2.11
CA TYR A 368 -9.94 5.33 -1.75
C TYR A 368 -10.03 4.20 -0.70
N GLN A 369 -9.22 3.15 -0.87
CA GLN A 369 -9.25 1.94 -0.04
C GLN A 369 -8.50 2.06 1.29
N ARG A 370 -7.42 2.83 1.38
CA ARG A 370 -6.50 2.81 2.53
C ARG A 370 -6.30 4.20 3.13
N PRO A 371 -6.40 4.34 4.45
CA PRO A 371 -6.08 5.60 5.11
C PRO A 371 -4.57 5.85 5.21
N ASP A 372 -3.74 4.81 5.22
CA ASP A 372 -2.30 4.93 5.48
C ASP A 372 -1.44 5.17 4.22
N ILE A 373 -1.94 5.98 3.28
CA ILE A 373 -1.22 6.30 2.03
C ILE A 373 0.10 7.03 2.29
N TYR A 374 0.23 7.75 3.41
CA TYR A 374 1.42 8.49 3.80
C TYR A 374 2.42 7.65 4.62
N SER A 375 2.23 6.32 4.69
CA SER A 375 3.24 5.42 5.22
C SER A 375 4.52 5.44 4.37
N ILE A 376 5.67 5.19 5.03
CA ILE A 376 7.01 5.18 4.40
C ILE A 376 7.01 4.28 3.15
N VAL A 377 6.40 3.11 3.27
CA VAL A 377 6.38 2.09 2.22
C VAL A 377 5.51 2.51 1.04
N MET A 378 4.34 3.11 1.28
CA MET A 378 3.49 3.59 0.19
C MET A 378 4.13 4.77 -0.54
N ILE A 379 4.75 5.72 0.20
CA ILE A 379 5.52 6.82 -0.39
C ILE A 379 6.66 6.27 -1.26
N PHE A 380 7.37 5.25 -0.78
CA PHE A 380 8.43 4.59 -1.53
C PHE A 380 7.91 3.94 -2.81
N ILE A 381 6.87 3.10 -2.71
CA ILE A 381 6.30 2.38 -3.85
C ILE A 381 5.75 3.36 -4.90
N TYR A 382 5.03 4.40 -4.50
CA TYR A 382 4.54 5.42 -5.43
C TYR A 382 5.68 6.21 -6.07
N SER A 383 6.71 6.56 -5.30
CA SER A 383 7.90 7.23 -5.84
C SER A 383 8.63 6.35 -6.84
N TYR A 384 8.80 5.07 -6.54
CA TYR A 384 9.39 4.10 -7.46
C TYR A 384 8.53 3.93 -8.71
N PHE A 385 7.22 3.76 -8.58
CA PHE A 385 6.31 3.58 -9.71
C PHE A 385 6.33 4.83 -10.61
N ALA A 386 6.17 6.02 -10.05
CA ALA A 386 6.20 7.28 -10.78
C ALA A 386 7.52 7.52 -11.53
N ARG A 387 8.66 7.07 -10.98
CA ARG A 387 10.00 7.34 -11.53
C ARG A 387 10.58 6.22 -12.39
N TRP A 388 10.15 4.98 -12.21
CA TRP A 388 10.67 3.79 -12.90
C TRP A 388 9.60 2.91 -13.51
N GLY A 389 8.56 2.58 -12.75
CA GLY A 389 7.52 1.66 -13.21
C GLY A 389 6.86 2.16 -14.50
N LEU A 390 6.61 3.47 -14.59
CA LEU A 390 6.02 4.10 -15.78
C LEU A 390 6.87 3.99 -17.04
N ASP A 391 8.18 4.24 -16.96
CA ASP A 391 9.11 4.16 -18.10
C ASP A 391 9.21 2.74 -18.67
N ASN A 392 9.00 1.74 -17.81
CA ASN A 392 9.17 0.33 -18.12
C ASN A 392 7.84 -0.37 -18.49
N LEU A 393 6.69 0.29 -18.34
CA LEU A 393 5.37 -0.27 -18.65
C LEU A 393 5.19 -0.57 -20.14
N ILE A 394 5.85 0.21 -20.98
CA ILE A 394 5.98 -0.04 -22.41
C ILE A 394 7.43 -0.47 -22.62
N GLU A 395 7.68 -1.78 -22.61
CA GLU A 395 8.83 -2.32 -23.33
C GLU A 395 8.66 -1.95 -24.80
N ASP A 396 9.11 -0.75 -25.14
CA ASP A 396 9.16 -0.30 -26.50
C ASP A 396 10.29 -1.10 -27.14
N LYS A 397 9.94 -2.15 -27.89
CA LYS A 397 10.87 -2.91 -28.73
C LYS A 397 11.75 -1.98 -29.59
N ASN A 398 11.32 -0.72 -29.80
CA ASN A 398 12.06 0.30 -30.54
C ASN A 398 13.25 0.92 -29.79
N LYS A 399 13.32 0.84 -28.45
CA LYS A 399 14.50 1.34 -27.70
C LYS A 399 15.70 0.38 -27.77
N LEU A 400 15.46 -0.91 -28.02
CA LEU A 400 16.55 -1.88 -28.24
C LEU A 400 17.19 -1.72 -29.64
N LYS A 401 16.44 -1.27 -30.65
CA LYS A 401 16.99 -0.99 -32.00
C LYS A 401 17.86 0.26 -32.08
N ARG A 402 17.71 1.22 -31.14
CA ARG A 402 18.50 2.47 -31.13
C ARG A 402 19.81 2.38 -30.33
N LYS A 403 20.10 1.24 -29.70
CA LYS A 403 21.39 0.97 -29.04
C LYS A 403 22.28 -0.01 -29.82
N SER A 404 21.85 -0.43 -31.01
CA SER A 404 22.57 -1.38 -31.88
C SER A 404 22.91 -0.78 -33.24
N VAL A 405 23.11 0.53 -33.31
CA VAL A 405 23.69 1.21 -34.48
C VAL A 405 24.83 2.07 -34.00
#